data_AF-A0A1G9EDA1-F1
#
_entry.id   AF-A0A1G9EDA1-F1
#
_cell.length_a   1.000
_cell.length_b   1.000
_cell.length_c   1.000
_cell.angle_alpha   90.00
_cell.angle_beta   90.00
_cell.angle_gamma   90.00
#
_symmetry.space_group_name_H-M   'P 1'
#
loop_
_entity.id
_entity.type
_entity.pdbx_description
1 polymer ?
#
loop_
_entity_poly.entity_id
_entity_poly.type
_entity_poly.pdbx_seq_one_letter_code
_entity_poly.pdbx_strand_id
1 'polypeptide(L)'
;MNRRPTLPGAAELFRLTAAPTEVSSSEDAPQQRRGSGRTKHTTKITVYVSDEELLALEQARLVLRGSHSLGVDRGRVVREAVAIVLDDLETHGDASLLVRRLREQ
;
A
#
# COMPACT_ATOMS: atom_id res chain seq x y z
N MET A 1 -18.59 -48.65 22.11
CA MET A 1 -17.19 -48.58 21.63
C MET A 1 -16.99 -47.22 20.97
N ASN A 2 -16.47 -46.24 21.70
CA ASN A 2 -16.39 -44.85 21.21
C ASN A 2 -15.11 -44.67 20.39
N ARG A 3 -15.23 -44.60 19.06
CA ARG A 3 -14.12 -44.25 18.18
C ARG A 3 -13.92 -42.74 18.23
N ARG A 4 -12.75 -42.28 18.68
CA ARG A 4 -12.35 -40.88 18.57
C ARG A 4 -12.02 -40.58 17.10
N PRO A 5 -12.67 -39.57 16.48
CA PRO A 5 -12.28 -39.14 15.14
C PRO A 5 -10.86 -38.57 15.17
N THR A 6 -10.00 -39.02 14.27
CA THR A 6 -8.65 -38.46 14.10
C THR A 6 -8.75 -37.17 13.30
N LEU A 7 -8.32 -36.06 13.89
CA LEU A 7 -8.21 -34.77 13.19
C LEU A 7 -6.90 -34.73 12.38
N PRO A 8 -6.91 -34.11 11.18
CA PRO A 8 -5.72 -33.97 10.36
C PRO A 8 -4.66 -33.14 11.11
N GLY A 9 -3.41 -33.63 11.09
CA GLY A 9 -2.29 -32.96 11.74
C GLY A 9 -1.87 -31.68 11.01
N ALA A 10 -1.17 -30.78 11.70
CA ALA A 10 -0.71 -29.51 11.14
C ALA A 10 0.11 -29.66 9.84
N ALA A 11 0.85 -30.76 9.70
CA ALA A 11 1.59 -31.07 8.49
C ALA A 11 0.70 -31.24 7.23
N GLU A 12 -0.57 -31.62 7.40
CA GLU A 12 -1.53 -31.72 6.29
C GLU A 12 -2.13 -30.37 5.91
N LEU A 13 -2.22 -29.42 6.85
CA LEU A 13 -2.71 -28.07 6.59
C LEU A 13 -1.74 -27.23 5.76
N PHE A 14 -0.44 -27.54 5.82
CA PHE A 14 0.61 -26.82 5.11
C PHE A 14 1.16 -27.58 3.89
N ARG A 15 0.46 -28.63 3.41
CA ARG A 15 0.80 -29.21 2.11
C ARG A 15 0.50 -28.20 1.01
N LEU A 16 1.56 -27.62 0.46
CA LEU A 16 1.51 -26.96 -0.84
C LEU A 16 1.03 -27.98 -1.87
N THR A 17 -0.14 -27.73 -2.47
CA THR A 17 -0.66 -28.50 -3.60
C THR A 17 0.24 -28.27 -4.81
N ALA A 18 1.32 -29.04 -4.92
CA ALA A 18 2.06 -29.19 -6.16
C ALA A 18 1.30 -30.20 -7.03
N ALA A 19 0.49 -29.70 -7.96
CA ALA A 19 -0.03 -30.50 -9.07
C ALA A 19 1.08 -30.66 -10.13
N PRO A 20 1.25 -31.84 -10.76
CA PRO A 20 2.08 -31.97 -11.94
C PRO A 20 1.35 -31.45 -13.20
N THR A 21 2.16 -30.83 -14.05
CA THR A 21 1.93 -30.06 -15.28
C THR A 21 1.17 -30.78 -16.40
N GLU A 22 0.35 -30.04 -17.16
CA GLU A 22 0.32 -30.07 -18.64
C GLU A 22 -0.38 -28.84 -19.25
N VAL A 23 0.06 -28.46 -20.46
CA VAL A 23 0.01 -27.17 -21.14
C VAL A 23 -1.34 -26.81 -21.81
N SER A 24 -1.68 -25.52 -21.85
CA SER A 24 -2.55 -24.91 -22.89
C SER A 24 -2.26 -23.41 -23.00
N SER A 25 -1.71 -23.01 -24.13
CA SER A 25 -1.56 -21.63 -24.59
C SER A 25 -2.90 -21.05 -25.04
N SER A 26 -3.30 -19.92 -24.45
CA SER A 26 -4.28 -19.01 -25.06
C SER A 26 -4.04 -17.59 -24.57
N GLU A 27 -3.84 -16.72 -25.55
CA GLU A 27 -3.52 -15.30 -25.46
C GLU A 27 -4.72 -14.46 -24.97
N ASP A 28 -4.40 -13.23 -24.58
CA ASP A 28 -5.28 -12.07 -24.41
C ASP A 28 -6.24 -12.02 -23.20
N ALA A 29 -5.68 -11.59 -22.07
CA ALA A 29 -6.39 -10.70 -21.16
C ALA A 29 -5.51 -9.47 -20.88
N PRO A 30 -6.03 -8.23 -20.97
CA PRO A 30 -5.23 -7.05 -20.71
C PRO A 30 -4.78 -7.10 -19.26
N GLN A 31 -3.49 -7.36 -19.07
CA GLN A 31 -2.86 -7.40 -17.78
C GLN A 31 -2.88 -5.98 -17.23
N GLN A 32 -3.95 -5.69 -16.49
CA GLN A 32 -4.19 -4.47 -15.75
C GLN A 32 -2.86 -4.05 -15.13
N ARG A 33 -2.33 -2.91 -15.58
CA ARG A 33 -0.97 -2.43 -15.29
C ARG A 33 -0.71 -2.63 -13.81
N ARG A 34 0.07 -3.67 -13.47
CA ARG A 34 0.38 -3.98 -12.08
C ARG A 34 1.04 -2.72 -11.54
N GLY A 35 0.39 -2.09 -10.56
CA GLY A 35 0.89 -0.87 -9.96
C GLY A 35 2.36 -1.07 -9.62
N SER A 36 3.21 -0.13 -10.06
CA SER A 36 4.62 -0.10 -9.69
C SER A 36 4.73 -0.46 -8.22
N GLY A 37 5.38 -1.59 -7.92
CA GLY A 37 5.41 -2.17 -6.58
C GLY A 37 6.12 -1.28 -5.57
N ARG A 38 6.39 -1.85 -4.40
CA ARG A 38 7.24 -1.24 -3.37
C ARG A 38 8.66 -1.03 -3.93
N THR A 39 8.95 0.18 -4.41
CA THR A 39 10.32 0.63 -4.66
C THR A 39 11.11 0.50 -3.35
N LYS A 40 12.25 -0.19 -3.38
CA LYS A 40 13.15 -0.26 -2.24
C LYS A 40 13.80 1.11 -2.06
N HIS A 41 13.42 1.81 -1.01
CA HIS A 41 14.10 3.02 -0.58
C HIS A 41 15.31 2.63 0.29
N THR A 42 16.46 3.25 0.06
CA THR A 42 17.68 3.02 0.85
C THR A 42 17.64 3.74 2.19
N THR A 43 16.88 4.83 2.28
CA THR A 43 16.76 5.68 3.46
C THR A 43 15.34 5.64 4.02
N LYS A 44 15.20 5.68 5.34
CA LYS A 44 13.92 5.72 6.06
C LYS A 44 13.85 6.93 6.98
N ILE A 45 12.71 7.61 6.95
CA ILE A 45 12.30 8.57 7.99
C ILE A 45 11.24 7.92 8.89
N THR A 46 11.18 8.34 10.15
CA THR A 46 10.13 7.91 11.10
C THR A 46 9.41 9.15 11.57
N VAL A 47 8.08 9.15 11.49
CA VAL A 47 7.25 10.29 11.86
C VAL A 47 6.28 9.84 12.96
N TYR A 48 6.21 10.61 14.03
CA TYR A 48 5.18 10.45 15.05
C TYR A 48 3.97 11.29 14.64
N VAL A 49 2.80 10.70 14.71
CA VAL A 49 1.52 11.33 14.40
C VAL A 49 0.56 11.07 15.55
N SER A 50 -0.38 11.97 15.75
CA SER A 50 -1.50 11.76 16.67
C SER A 50 -2.45 10.66 16.18
N ASP A 51 -3.29 10.16 17.07
CA ASP A 51 -4.32 9.16 16.73
C ASP A 51 -5.32 9.72 15.69
N GLU A 52 -5.64 11.01 15.78
CA GLU A 52 -6.54 11.69 14.84
C GLU A 52 -5.93 11.77 13.43
N GLU A 53 -4.65 12.13 13.32
CA GLU A 53 -3.95 12.17 12.04
C GLU A 53 -3.80 10.77 11.42
N LEU A 54 -3.53 9.75 12.23
CA LEU A 54 -3.48 8.37 11.77
C LEU A 54 -4.85 7.92 11.23
N LEU A 55 -5.94 8.25 11.95
CA LEU A 55 -7.31 7.94 11.52
C LEU A 55 -7.65 8.67 10.21
N ALA A 56 -7.30 9.95 10.09
CA ALA A 56 -7.50 10.73 8.87
C ALA A 56 -6.76 10.11 7.68
N LEU A 57 -5.52 9.63 7.88
CA LEU A 57 -4.74 8.95 6.84
C LEU A 57 -5.41 7.64 6.39
N GLU A 58 -5.95 6.86 7.32
CA GLU A 58 -6.67 5.63 6.99
C GLU A 58 -7.96 5.89 6.24
N GLN A 59 -8.71 6.91 6.65
CA GLN A 59 -9.92 7.34 5.95
C GLN A 59 -9.60 7.78 4.52
N ALA A 60 -8.54 8.57 4.32
CA ALA A 60 -8.09 8.97 2.99
C ALA A 60 -7.75 7.76 2.12
N ARG A 61 -7.09 6.73 2.68
CA ARG A 61 -6.80 5.47 1.95
C ARG A 61 -8.07 4.73 1.54
N LEU A 62 -9.09 4.69 2.40
CA LEU A 62 -10.38 4.08 2.06
C LEU A 62 -11.08 4.84 0.94
N VAL A 63 -11.06 6.18 0.96
CA VAL A 63 -11.60 7.04 -0.10
C VAL A 63 -10.88 6.82 -1.43
N LEU A 64 -9.54 6.78 -1.42
CA LEU A 64 -8.75 6.49 -2.62
C LEU A 64 -9.11 5.13 -3.24
N ARG A 65 -9.32 4.11 -2.40
CA ARG A 65 -9.71 2.78 -2.87
C ARG A 65 -11.16 2.75 -3.37
N GLY A 66 -12.09 3.36 -2.63
CA GLY A 66 -13.53 3.30 -2.93
C GLY A 66 -13.93 4.18 -4.11
N SER A 67 -13.48 5.44 -4.12
CA SER A 67 -13.89 6.43 -5.11
C SER A 67 -12.99 6.47 -6.34
N HIS A 68 -11.72 6.10 -6.20
CA HIS A 68 -10.73 6.22 -7.27
C HIS A 68 -10.11 4.88 -7.70
N SER A 69 -10.54 3.76 -7.11
CA SER A 69 -9.97 2.42 -7.39
C SER A 69 -8.44 2.33 -7.17
N LEU A 70 -7.89 3.19 -6.30
CA LEU A 70 -6.45 3.25 -6.00
C LEU A 70 -6.15 2.54 -4.68
N GLY A 71 -5.66 1.30 -4.79
CA GLY A 71 -5.17 0.54 -3.63
C GLY A 71 -3.76 0.95 -3.22
N VAL A 72 -3.64 1.87 -2.26
CA VAL A 72 -2.34 2.38 -1.78
C VAL A 72 -2.12 2.12 -0.28
N ASP A 73 -0.84 1.99 0.10
CA ASP A 73 -0.41 1.92 1.51
C ASP A 73 -0.13 3.32 2.09
N ARG A 74 -0.01 3.40 3.42
CA ARG A 74 0.29 4.66 4.14
C ARG A 74 1.55 5.34 3.64
N GLY A 75 2.61 4.56 3.45
CA GLY A 75 3.90 5.08 2.99
C GLY A 75 3.83 5.63 1.57
N ARG A 76 3.00 5.04 0.70
CA ARG A 76 2.75 5.61 -0.64
C ARG A 76 2.04 6.96 -0.55
N VAL A 77 0.98 7.09 0.25
CA VAL A 77 0.28 8.36 0.44
C VAL A 77 1.22 9.44 0.96
N VAL A 78 2.00 9.14 2.01
CA VAL A 78 2.96 10.09 2.59
C VAL A 78 4.03 10.51 1.58
N ARG A 79 4.57 9.57 0.79
CA ARG A 79 5.56 9.91 -0.24
C ARG A 79 5.00 10.81 -1.34
N GLU A 80 3.78 10.57 -1.82
CA GLU A 80 3.15 11.44 -2.81
C GLU A 80 2.87 12.83 -2.23
N ALA A 81 2.40 12.91 -0.98
CA ALA A 81 2.17 14.19 -0.31
C ALA A 81 3.47 14.99 -0.17
N VAL A 82 4.58 14.34 0.22
CA VAL A 82 5.90 14.99 0.29
C VAL A 82 6.35 15.45 -1.10
N ALA A 83 6.18 14.64 -2.14
CA ALA A 83 6.56 15.02 -3.51
C ALA A 83 5.79 16.26 -3.98
N ILE A 84 4.47 16.31 -3.77
CA ILE A 84 3.62 17.47 -4.12
C ILE A 84 4.11 18.74 -3.41
N VAL A 85 4.45 18.63 -2.12
CA VAL A 85 4.90 19.77 -1.32
C VAL A 85 6.29 20.27 -1.77
N LEU A 86 7.19 19.36 -2.14
CA LEU A 86 8.51 19.72 -2.65
C LEU A 86 8.42 20.38 -4.04
N ASP A 87 7.55 19.88 -4.91
CA ASP A 87 7.28 20.47 -6.23
C ASP A 87 6.69 21.89 -6.11
N ASP A 88 5.77 22.09 -5.18
CA ASP A 88 5.23 23.43 -4.86
C ASP A 88 6.32 24.39 -4.37
N LEU A 89 7.22 23.91 -3.49
CA LEU A 89 8.34 24.70 -3.00
C LEU A 89 9.33 25.06 -4.10
N GLU A 90 9.67 24.11 -4.97
CA GLU A 90 10.58 24.33 -6.10
C GLU A 90 10.00 25.34 -7.10
N THR A 91 8.70 25.23 -7.38
CA THR A 91 8.01 26.09 -8.36
C THR A 91 7.75 27.50 -7.83
N HIS A 92 7.33 27.64 -6.57
CA HIS A 92 6.84 28.92 -6.02
C HIS A 92 7.78 29.56 -4.98
N GLY A 93 8.80 28.85 -4.51
CA GLY A 93 9.76 29.35 -3.53
C GLY A 93 9.10 29.88 -2.26
N ASP A 94 9.35 31.15 -1.95
CA ASP A 94 8.81 31.86 -0.77
C ASP A 94 7.28 31.94 -0.73
N ALA A 95 6.62 31.82 -1.88
CA ALA A 95 5.17 31.87 -1.97
C ALA A 95 4.49 30.50 -1.76
N SER A 96 5.27 29.42 -1.65
CA SER A 96 4.77 28.06 -1.48
C SER A 96 3.92 27.90 -0.22
N LEU A 97 2.98 26.94 -0.27
CA LEU A 97 2.10 26.65 0.86
C LEU A 97 2.88 26.18 2.08
N LEU A 98 3.99 25.46 1.86
CA LEU A 98 4.87 25.01 2.94
C LEU A 98 5.48 26.19 3.70
N VAL A 99 6.09 27.14 3.00
CA VAL A 99 6.73 28.32 3.63
C VAL A 99 5.69 29.13 4.40
N ARG A 100 4.50 29.33 3.83
CA ARG A 100 3.42 30.07 4.50
C ARG A 100 2.98 29.40 5.80
N ARG A 101 2.70 28.09 5.78
CA ARG A 101 2.28 27.36 6.98
C ARG A 101 3.35 27.32 8.07
N LEU A 102 4.62 27.24 7.70
CA LEU A 102 5.72 27.22 8.67
C LEU A 102 6.04 28.60 9.27
N ARG A 103 5.63 29.70 8.61
CA ARG A 103 5.75 31.06 9.17
C ARG A 103 4.58 31.44 10.08
N GLU A 104 3.42 30.82 9.88
CA GLU A 104 2.20 31.06 10.66
C GLU A 104 2.12 30.20 11.95
N GLN A 105 3.07 29.26 12.12
CA GLN A 105 3.26 28.47 13.34
C GLN A 105 4.28 29.12 14.26
#